data_AF-A0A920NCJ5-F1
#
_entry.id   AF-A0A920NCJ5-F1
#
_cell.length_a   1.000
_cell.length_b   1.000
_cell.length_c   1.000
_cell.angle_alpha   90.00
_cell.angle_beta   90.00
_cell.angle_gamma   90.00
#
_symmetry.space_group_name_H-M   'P 1'
#
loop_
_entity.id
_entity.type
_entity.pdbx_description
1 polymer ?
#
loop_
_entity_poly.entity_id
_entity_poly.type
_entity_poly.pdbx_seq_one_letter_code
_entity_poly.pdbx_strand_id
1 'polypeptide(L)' 'MCEGDIVSVDFGAIVDGYHGDSAFTVGVGKISGRLSYFCQLREKSLNKGIEQAKVGSRLTDISNAVQTPAEGLGFLL' A
#
# COMPACT_ATOMS: atom_id res chain seq x y z
N MET A 1 -12.47 16.90 4.44
CA MET A 1 -12.55 15.46 4.74
C MET A 1 -13.89 15.23 5.40
N CYS A 2 -14.66 14.29 4.87
CA CYS A 2 -15.98 13.94 5.35
C CYS A 2 -16.01 12.47 5.74
N GLU A 3 -16.97 12.09 6.58
CA GLU A 3 -17.17 10.67 6.89
C GLU A 3 -17.47 9.86 5.62
N GLY A 4 -16.79 8.72 5.47
CA GLY A 4 -16.88 7.84 4.30
C GLY A 4 -15.74 8.02 3.29
N ASP A 5 -14.95 9.09 3.40
CA ASP A 5 -13.76 9.30 2.56
C ASP A 5 -12.63 8.31 2.93
N ILE A 6 -11.71 8.09 1.99
CA ILE A 6 -10.37 7.57 2.28
C ILE A 6 -9.34 8.64 1.94
N VAL A 7 -8.29 8.73 2.75
CA VAL A 7 -7.23 9.74 2.60
C VAL A 7 -5.88 9.04 2.58
N SER A 8 -5.10 9.28 1.53
CA SER A 8 -3.70 8.90 1.48
C SER A 8 -2.85 10.03 2.05
N VAL A 9 -1.95 9.68 2.96
CA VAL A 9 -0.95 10.58 3.51
C VAL A 9 0.40 10.10 3.00
N ASP A 10 1.16 11.00 2.38
CA ASP A 10 2.49 10.77 1.84
C ASP A 10 3.42 11.80 2.49
N PHE A 11 4.47 11.33 3.15
CA PHE A 11 5.34 12.19 3.94
C PHE A 11 6.76 11.64 3.99
N GLY A 12 7.71 12.58 3.98
CA GLY A 12 9.11 12.30 4.20
C GLY A 12 9.67 13.06 5.40
N ALA A 13 10.80 12.58 5.92
CA ALA A 13 11.56 13.24 6.95
C ALA A 13 13.05 13.24 6.59
N ILE A 14 13.73 14.33 6.93
CA ILE A 14 15.18 14.44 6.82
C ILE A 14 15.76 14.45 8.23
N VAL A 15 16.57 13.45 8.56
CA VAL A 15 17.19 13.28 9.88
C VAL A 15 18.67 13.00 9.69
N ASP A 16 19.53 13.85 10.24
CA ASP A 16 21.00 13.72 10.14
C ASP A 16 21.53 13.53 8.70
N GLY A 17 20.85 14.15 7.73
CA GLY A 17 21.17 14.04 6.30
C GLY A 17 20.57 12.82 5.58
N TYR A 18 19.92 11.91 6.29
CA TYR A 18 19.20 10.77 5.72
C TYR A 18 17.75 11.13 5.39
N HIS A 19 17.24 10.60 4.27
CA HIS A 19 15.85 10.78 3.84
C HIS A 19 15.05 9.52 4.13
N GLY A 20 13.98 9.65 4.90
CA GLY A 20 12.94 8.64 5.04
C GLY A 20 11.70 9.06 4.26
N ASP A 21 11.00 8.09 3.68
CA ASP A 21 9.78 8.30 2.89
C ASP A 21 8.76 7.22 3.22
N SER A 22 7.50 7.60 3.42
CA SER A 22 6.43 6.68 3.75
C SER A 22 5.07 7.24 3.36
N ALA A 23 4.21 6.34 2.87
CA ALA A 23 2.82 6.66 2.61
C ALA A 23 1.89 5.58 3.16
N PHE A 24 0.72 6.00 3.63
CA PHE A 24 -0.36 5.10 4.03
C PHE A 24 -1.72 5.69 3.67
N THR A 25 -2.76 4.86 3.59
CA THR A 25 -4.14 5.32 3.40
C THR A 25 -5.01 4.89 4.57
N VAL A 26 -5.85 5.81 5.04
CA VAL A 26 -6.78 5.60 6.15
C VAL A 26 -8.20 6.04 5.77
N GLY A 27 -9.21 5.42 6.38
CA GLY A 27 -10.61 5.84 6.26
C GLY A 27 -10.97 6.98 7.21
N VAL A 28 -11.80 7.91 6.77
CA VAL A 28 -12.35 9.00 7.60
C VAL A 28 -13.70 8.53 8.15
N GLY A 29 -13.77 8.30 9.46
CA GLY A 29 -14.98 7.75 10.10
C GLY A 29 -15.33 6.37 9.54
N LYS A 30 -16.63 6.08 9.38
CA LYS A 30 -17.08 4.80 8.82
C LYS A 30 -17.00 4.81 7.29
N ILE A 31 -16.13 3.96 6.73
CA ILE A 31 -16.03 3.74 5.28
C ILE A 31 -16.88 2.55 4.81
N SER A 32 -17.18 2.49 3.52
CA SER A 32 -17.91 1.37 2.92
C SER A 32 -17.10 0.06 2.98
N GLY A 33 -17.79 -1.09 2.99
CA GLY A 33 -17.12 -2.40 3.01
C GLY A 33 -16.18 -2.61 1.82
N ARG A 34 -16.52 -2.07 0.64
CA ARG A 34 -15.65 -2.11 -0.55
C ARG A 34 -14.36 -1.32 -0.34
N LEU A 35 -14.43 -0.12 0.26
CA LEU A 35 -13.24 0.71 0.54
C LEU A 35 -12.39 0.10 1.66
N SER A 36 -13.02 -0.48 2.68
CA SER A 36 -12.31 -1.21 3.74
C SER A 36 -11.55 -2.40 3.15
N TYR A 37 -12.20 -3.18 2.28
CA TYR A 37 -11.55 -4.31 1.61
C TYR A 37 -10.41 -3.84 0.69
N PHE A 38 -10.59 -2.75 -0.05
CA PHE A 38 -9.56 -2.16 -0.88
C PHE A 38 -8.32 -1.72 -0.07
N CYS A 39 -8.52 -1.11 1.11
CA CYS A 39 -7.40 -0.73 1.98
C CYS A 39 -6.64 -1.96 2.51
N GLN A 40 -7.36 -2.99 2.97
CA GLN A 40 -6.75 -4.25 3.42
C GLN A 40 -6.00 -4.96 2.31
N LEU A 41 -6.55 -4.95 1.08
CA LEU A 41 -5.90 -5.52 -0.09
C LEU A 41 -4.56 -4.83 -0.39
N ARG A 42 -4.52 -3.49 -0.35
CA ARG A 42 -3.28 -2.73 -0.57
C ARG A 42 -2.23 -2.97 0.51
N GLU A 43 -2.63 -3.04 1.77
CA GLU A 43 -1.73 -3.37 2.88
C GLU A 43 -1.13 -4.76 2.69
N LYS A 44 -1.96 -5.74 2.29
CA LYS A 44 -1.50 -7.09 1.97
C LYS A 44 -0.51 -7.09 0.79
N SER A 45 -0.79 -6.33 -0.27
CA SER A 45 0.11 -6.19 -1.43
C SER A 45 1.44 -5.56 -1.08
N LEU A 46 1.44 -4.51 -0.25
CA LEU A 46 2.67 -3.89 0.25
C LEU A 46 3.52 -4.90 1.02
N ASN A 47 2.92 -5.62 1.97
CA ASN A 47 3.61 -6.63 2.75
C ASN A 47 4.18 -7.75 1.86
N LYS A 48 3.43 -8.21 0.85
CA LYS A 48 3.91 -9.20 -0.13
C LYS A 48 5.09 -8.71 -0.96
N GLY A 49 5.08 -7.45 -1.37
CA GLY A 49 6.22 -6.82 -2.05
C GLY A 49 7.47 -6.77 -1.16
N ILE A 50 7.31 -6.33 0.10
CA ILE A 50 8.40 -6.26 1.09
C ILE A 50 9.01 -7.66 1.32
N GLU A 51 8.19 -8.70 1.42
CA GLU A 51 8.66 -10.10 1.56
C GLU A 51 9.57 -10.57 0.40
N GLN A 52 9.49 -9.93 -0.78
CA GLN A 52 10.33 -10.25 -1.94
C GLN A 52 11.62 -9.43 -2.01
N ALA A 53 11.77 -8.37 -1.22
CA ALA A 53 12.95 -7.52 -1.18
C ALA A 53 14.13 -8.23 -0.47
N LYS A 54 14.69 -9.24 -1.15
CA LYS A 54 15.76 -10.11 -0.67
C LYS A 54 16.96 -10.04 -1.62
N VAL A 55 18.16 -10.29 -1.08
CA VAL A 55 19.39 -10.34 -1.87
C VAL A 55 19.27 -11.45 -2.92
N GLY A 56 19.51 -11.09 -4.18
CA GLY A 56 19.41 -12.01 -5.32
C GLY A 56 18.04 -12.03 -6.02
N SER A 57 17.00 -11.42 -5.45
CA SER A 57 15.71 -11.24 -6.13
C SER A 57 15.77 -10.17 -7.23
N ARG A 58 14.85 -10.24 -8.19
CA ARG A 58 14.66 -9.21 -9.21
C ARG A 58 13.60 -8.22 -8.75
N LEU A 59 13.70 -6.96 -9.22
CA LEU A 59 12.66 -5.96 -8.98
C LEU A 59 11.28 -6.41 -9.49
N THR A 60 11.24 -7.18 -10.57
CA THR A 60 10.00 -7.75 -11.12
C THR A 60 9.32 -8.72 -10.16
N ASP A 61 10.06 -9.38 -9.26
CA ASP A 61 9.49 -10.30 -8.28
C ASP A 61 8.67 -9.50 -7.24
N ILE A 62 9.16 -8.31 -6.87
CA ILE A 62 8.45 -7.36 -6.01
C ILE A 62 7.18 -6.87 -6.71
N SER A 63 7.29 -6.38 -7.95
CA SER A 63 6.13 -5.89 -8.71
C SER A 63 5.06 -6.97 -8.91
N ASN A 64 5.48 -8.19 -9.23
CA ASN A 64 4.57 -9.33 -9.35
C ASN A 64 3.85 -9.61 -8.02
N ALA A 65 4.60 -9.66 -6.90
CA ALA A 65 4.02 -9.91 -5.58
C ALA A 65 3.06 -8.80 -5.10
N VAL A 66 3.26 -7.56 -5.51
CA VAL A 66 2.32 -6.44 -5.26
C VAL A 66 1.02 -6.62 -6.05
N GLN A 67 1.11 -7.07 -7.31
CA GLN A 67 -0.03 -7.20 -8.22
C GLN A 67 -0.90 -8.43 -7.92
N THR A 68 -0.27 -9.59 -7.68
CA THR A 68 -0.98 -10.89 -7.56
C THR A 68 -2.17 -10.87 -6.59
N PRO A 69 -2.12 -10.21 -5.41
CA PRO A 69 -3.27 -10.18 -4.51
C PRO A 69 -4.52 -9.53 -5.10
N ALA A 70 -4.39 -8.60 -6.04
CA ALA A 70 -5.50 -7.84 -6.64
C ALA A 70 -6.09 -8.49 -7.90
N GLU A 71 -5.42 -9.49 -8.46
CA GLU A 71 -5.85 -10.17 -9.68
C GLU A 71 -7.23 -10.83 -9.50
N GLY A 72 -8.13 -10.63 -10.46
CA GLY A 72 -9.49 -11.17 -10.44
C GLY A 72 -10.45 -10.49 -9.44
N LEU A 73 -9.99 -9.53 -8.63
CA LEU A 73 -10.83 -8.82 -7.66
C LEU A 73 -11.43 -7.52 -8.20
N GLY A 74 -11.15 -7.17 -9.46
CA GLY A 74 -11.61 -5.92 -10.08
C GLY A 74 -10.91 -4.67 -9.54
N PHE A 75 -9.75 -4.85 -8.89
CA PHE A 75 -8.86 -3.78 -8.46
C PHE A 75 -7.57 -3.83 -9.29
N LEU A 76 -7.04 -2.66 -9.62
CA LEU A 76 -5.72 -2.51 -10.24
C LEU A 76 -4.81 -1.89 -9.20
N LEU A 77 -3.58 -2.41 -9.11
CA LEU A 77 -2.52 -1.94 -8.20
C LEU A 77 -1.29 -1.53 -8.98
#